data_AF-A0A6J4PSJ6-F1
#
_entry.id   AF-A0A6J4PSJ6-F1
#
_cell.length_a   1.000
_cell.length_b   1.000
_cell.length_c   1.000
_cell.angle_alpha   90.00
_cell.angle_beta   90.00
_cell.angle_gamma   90.00
#
_symmetry.space_group_name_H-M   'P 1'
#
loop_
_entity.id
_entity.type
_entity.pdbx_description
1 polymer ?
#
loop_
_entity_poly.entity_id
_entity_poly.type
_entity_poly.pdbx_seq_one_letter_code
_entity_poly.pdbx_strand_id
1 'polypeptide(L)'
;MKHRIFNRSKQIFAVAVFALLMAGAGLSAFAQTANQNGSSDPYDKILADGNPPLRVKDVMRTILLYEWLFSAGFSYEKKDEFQAVIVSEWKNGNRETIKFINEAIALSDQTNQMKKYAEREAVREKTLPAIINQMKTQMSDPKQQILRDVYRRANGANSLGTIAAETKVLKTGGALKDLVGDWMLQTGTPPGNMATAKFSFLANGRAQFSLLKTSQKANCFATETAIKEGTFAVDDARVALDFSNNKKQFINSCQPNGVKTETFPAENQTFTWQIKRDAQEIIQLCLTGANGATTCYRKAG
;
A
#
# COMPACT_ATOMS: atom_id res chain seq x y z
N MET A 1 64.78 -5.92 1.43
CA MET A 1 63.44 -5.53 0.94
C MET A 1 62.41 -6.49 1.52
N LYS A 2 61.58 -6.04 2.47
CA LYS A 2 60.54 -6.83 3.15
C LYS A 2 59.18 -6.31 2.67
N HIS A 3 58.43 -7.10 1.89
CA HIS A 3 57.04 -6.80 1.58
C HIS A 3 56.13 -7.39 2.67
N ARG A 4 55.49 -6.52 3.46
CA ARG A 4 54.39 -6.89 4.36
C ARG A 4 53.10 -6.98 3.55
N ILE A 5 52.51 -8.17 3.54
CA ILE A 5 51.14 -8.44 3.10
C ILE A 5 50.22 -7.96 4.22
N PHE A 6 49.44 -6.89 3.99
CA PHE A 6 48.39 -6.46 4.91
C PHE A 6 47.07 -7.12 4.52
N ASN A 7 46.66 -8.07 5.35
CA ASN A 7 45.40 -8.79 5.31
C ASN A 7 44.26 -7.84 5.70
N ARG A 8 43.48 -7.34 4.73
CA ARG A 8 42.21 -6.62 4.95
C ARG A 8 41.04 -7.57 4.72
N SER A 9 40.83 -8.46 5.67
CA SER A 9 39.63 -9.29 5.78
C SER A 9 39.12 -9.12 7.22
N LYS A 10 37.82 -8.80 7.37
CA LYS A 10 37.07 -8.48 8.60
C LYS A 10 36.84 -6.99 8.90
N GLN A 11 36.15 -6.28 8.00
CA GLN A 11 35.29 -5.15 8.39
C GLN A 11 34.17 -4.99 7.35
N ILE A 12 33.15 -5.86 7.38
CA ILE A 12 31.90 -5.59 6.65
C ILE A 12 30.71 -6.08 7.51
N PHE A 13 29.74 -5.17 7.69
CA PHE A 13 28.37 -5.33 8.21
C PHE A 13 28.16 -5.39 9.73
N ALA A 14 28.40 -4.26 10.40
CA ALA A 14 27.53 -3.81 11.48
C ALA A 14 26.78 -2.56 11.00
N VAL A 15 25.64 -2.73 10.34
CA VAL A 15 24.68 -1.63 10.14
C VAL A 15 23.92 -1.51 11.45
N ALA A 16 24.54 -0.80 12.39
CA ALA A 16 23.88 -0.29 13.58
C ALA A 16 22.96 0.87 13.17
N VAL A 17 21.72 0.53 12.80
CA VAL A 17 20.62 1.48 12.79
C VAL A 17 19.53 0.86 13.69
N PHE A 18 19.30 1.52 14.83
CA PHE A 18 18.44 1.17 15.96
C PHE A 18 19.08 0.46 17.15
N ALA A 19 19.98 1.19 17.80
CA ALA A 19 20.13 1.16 19.26
C ALA A 19 19.91 2.59 19.78
N LEU A 20 18.65 2.99 19.98
CA LEU A 20 18.31 4.10 20.87
C LEU A 20 16.93 3.85 21.47
N LEU A 21 16.90 3.85 22.81
CA LEU A 21 15.77 3.71 23.74
C LEU A 21 15.23 2.28 23.97
N MET A 22 15.94 1.51 24.80
CA MET A 22 15.35 0.75 25.92
C MET A 22 16.47 0.44 26.93
N ALA A 23 16.86 1.43 27.71
CA ALA A 23 17.56 1.20 28.97
C ALA A 23 16.52 1.21 30.10
N GLY A 24 16.37 0.05 30.76
CA GLY A 24 15.82 -0.06 32.11
C GLY A 24 14.31 -0.29 32.24
N ALA A 25 13.90 -1.53 32.52
CA ALA A 25 13.44 -1.95 33.86
C ALA A 25 12.78 -3.34 33.82
N GLY A 26 13.28 -4.24 34.68
CA GLY A 26 12.50 -5.21 35.45
C GLY A 26 11.80 -6.36 34.73
N LEU A 27 12.45 -7.54 34.75
CA LEU A 27 11.77 -8.83 34.67
C LEU A 27 10.82 -8.97 35.87
N SER A 28 9.52 -8.74 35.66
CA SER A 28 8.47 -9.16 36.59
C SER A 28 7.82 -10.40 36.02
N ALA A 29 8.14 -11.56 36.60
CA ALA A 29 7.45 -12.81 36.32
C ALA A 29 6.05 -12.76 36.95
N PHE A 30 5.07 -12.22 36.24
CA PHE A 30 3.66 -12.45 36.54
C PHE A 30 3.21 -13.70 35.79
N ALA A 31 2.99 -14.79 36.53
CA ALA A 31 2.19 -15.89 36.06
C ALA A 31 0.74 -15.38 35.89
N GLN A 32 0.33 -15.10 34.66
CA GLN A 32 -1.07 -14.87 34.34
C GLN A 32 -1.76 -16.23 34.19
N THR A 33 -2.58 -16.57 35.18
CA THR A 33 -3.57 -17.63 35.09
C THR A 33 -4.52 -17.35 33.93
N ALA A 34 -4.60 -18.30 33.02
CA ALA A 34 -5.47 -18.27 31.85
C ALA A 34 -6.94 -18.26 32.29
N ASN A 35 -7.61 -17.14 32.03
CA ASN A 35 -9.06 -17.12 31.89
C ASN A 35 -9.41 -16.11 30.77
N GLN A 36 -9.26 -16.54 29.51
CA GLN A 36 -9.55 -15.74 28.31
C GLN A 36 -10.68 -16.35 27.49
N ASN A 37 -11.90 -16.33 28.03
CA ASN A 37 -13.13 -16.59 27.27
C ASN A 37 -14.10 -15.38 27.31
N GLY A 38 -13.58 -14.14 27.34
CA GLY A 38 -14.40 -12.94 27.59
C GLY A 38 -14.23 -11.74 26.66
N SER A 39 -13.34 -11.76 25.66
CA SER A 39 -13.33 -10.70 24.64
C SER A 39 -14.19 -11.13 23.46
N SER A 40 -15.23 -10.36 23.15
CA SER A 40 -16.10 -10.55 21.99
C SER A 40 -15.47 -10.07 20.68
N ASP A 41 -14.26 -9.48 20.75
CA ASP A 41 -13.55 -9.06 19.54
C ASP A 41 -12.99 -10.29 18.81
N PRO A 42 -13.44 -10.58 17.57
CA PRO A 42 -12.90 -11.69 16.77
C PRO A 42 -11.39 -11.60 16.55
N TYR A 43 -10.78 -10.41 16.68
CA TYR A 43 -9.33 -10.20 16.56
C TYR A 43 -8.54 -10.62 17.82
N ASP A 44 -9.18 -10.77 18.97
CA ASP A 44 -8.54 -11.28 20.20
C ASP A 44 -8.40 -12.80 20.23
N LYS A 45 -8.97 -13.50 19.23
CA LYS A 45 -8.85 -14.95 19.10
C LYS A 45 -7.37 -15.38 19.07
N ILE A 46 -7.04 -16.36 19.93
CA ILE A 46 -5.73 -17.01 19.97
C ILE A 46 -5.59 -17.94 18.76
N LEU A 47 -4.49 -17.77 18.01
CA LEU A 47 -4.12 -18.60 16.85
C LEU A 47 -3.10 -19.68 17.23
N ALA A 48 -2.22 -19.38 18.17
CA ALA A 48 -1.25 -20.34 18.73
C ALA A 48 -0.93 -19.98 20.18
N ASP A 49 -0.81 -21.00 21.01
CA ASP A 49 -0.36 -20.84 22.40
C ASP A 49 1.10 -20.40 22.47
N GLY A 50 1.49 -19.76 23.57
CA GLY A 50 2.83 -19.22 23.79
C GLY A 50 2.87 -18.22 24.94
N ASN A 51 4.05 -17.62 25.18
CA ASN A 51 4.20 -16.52 26.13
C ASN A 51 4.94 -15.33 25.48
N PRO A 52 4.22 -14.30 24.98
CA PRO A 52 2.76 -14.20 24.92
C PRO A 52 2.12 -15.14 23.87
N PRO A 53 0.81 -15.43 23.94
CA PRO A 53 0.13 -16.19 22.88
C PRO A 53 0.03 -15.35 21.60
N LEU A 54 0.07 -16.01 20.44
CA LEU A 54 -0.13 -15.35 19.15
C LEU A 54 -1.64 -15.18 18.89
N ARG A 55 -2.10 -13.94 18.70
CA ARG A 55 -3.51 -13.64 18.41
C ARG A 55 -3.70 -13.20 16.95
N VAL A 56 -4.94 -13.26 16.46
CA VAL A 56 -5.30 -12.77 15.12
C VAL A 56 -4.86 -11.32 14.92
N LYS A 57 -5.10 -10.45 15.91
CA LYS A 57 -4.70 -9.03 15.85
C LYS A 57 -3.19 -8.82 15.65
N ASP A 58 -2.36 -9.71 16.19
CA ASP A 58 -0.90 -9.57 16.14
C ASP A 58 -0.40 -9.80 14.71
N VAL A 59 -0.94 -10.83 14.04
CA VAL A 59 -0.68 -11.13 12.63
C VAL A 59 -1.25 -10.02 11.74
N MET A 60 -2.49 -9.59 12.00
CA MET A 60 -3.14 -8.55 11.19
C MET A 60 -2.44 -7.20 11.29
N ARG A 61 -1.97 -6.79 12.48
CA ARG A 61 -1.15 -5.59 12.66
C ARG A 61 0.15 -5.66 11.86
N THR A 62 0.79 -6.83 11.85
CA THR A 62 1.98 -7.07 11.04
C THR A 62 1.67 -6.89 9.54
N ILE A 63 0.59 -7.49 9.05
CA ILE A 63 0.16 -7.34 7.65
C ILE A 63 -0.08 -5.86 7.32
N LEU A 64 -0.85 -5.14 8.14
CA LEU A 64 -1.18 -3.73 7.94
C LEU A 64 0.06 -2.84 7.93
N LEU A 65 1.05 -3.13 8.77
CA LEU A 65 2.33 -2.45 8.75
C LEU A 65 3.03 -2.62 7.39
N TYR A 66 3.12 -3.86 6.89
CA TYR A 66 3.78 -4.12 5.60
C TYR A 66 2.99 -3.57 4.42
N GLU A 67 1.65 -3.58 4.48
CA GLU A 67 0.80 -2.92 3.49
C GLU A 67 1.11 -1.42 3.41
N TRP A 68 1.24 -0.76 4.57
CA TRP A 68 1.64 0.64 4.65
C TRP A 68 3.06 0.87 4.16
N LEU A 69 4.04 0.08 4.63
CA LEU A 69 5.46 0.20 4.25
C LEU A 69 5.64 0.10 2.73
N PHE A 70 4.99 -0.89 2.12
CA PHE A 70 5.10 -1.17 0.69
C PHE A 70 4.16 -0.32 -0.17
N SER A 71 3.22 0.40 0.46
CA SER A 71 2.10 1.05 -0.23
C SER A 71 1.41 0.03 -1.16
N ALA A 72 1.05 -1.12 -0.58
CA ALA A 72 0.60 -2.29 -1.31
C ALA A 72 -0.28 -3.21 -0.46
N GLY A 73 -1.56 -3.33 -0.78
CA GLY A 73 -2.46 -4.30 -0.15
C GLY A 73 -2.06 -5.77 -0.39
N PHE A 74 -2.16 -6.61 0.65
CA PHE A 74 -2.14 -8.07 0.47
C PHE A 74 -3.49 -8.52 -0.10
N SER A 75 -3.48 -9.50 -1.01
CA SER A 75 -4.73 -10.18 -1.38
C SER A 75 -5.20 -11.10 -0.25
N TYR A 76 -6.48 -11.48 -0.23
CA TYR A 76 -7.02 -12.37 0.81
C TYR A 76 -6.22 -13.67 0.91
N GLU A 77 -5.88 -14.27 -0.22
CA GLU A 77 -5.10 -15.51 -0.28
C GLU A 77 -3.70 -15.32 0.33
N LYS A 78 -3.07 -14.16 0.09
CA LYS A 78 -1.76 -13.85 0.67
C LYS A 78 -1.83 -13.52 2.17
N LYS A 79 -2.95 -12.98 2.66
CA LYS A 79 -3.17 -12.80 4.10
C LYS A 79 -3.29 -14.16 4.79
N ASP A 80 -4.03 -15.08 4.20
CA ASP A 80 -4.20 -16.44 4.72
C ASP A 80 -2.88 -17.23 4.68
N GLU A 81 -2.14 -17.15 3.57
CA GLU A 81 -0.83 -17.79 3.43
C GLU A 81 0.17 -17.25 4.45
N PHE A 82 0.23 -15.93 4.62
CA PHE A 82 1.11 -15.30 5.60
C PHE A 82 0.75 -15.72 7.02
N GLN A 83 -0.54 -15.69 7.38
CA GLN A 83 -1.00 -16.14 8.70
C GLN A 83 -0.66 -17.61 8.95
N ALA A 84 -0.87 -18.49 7.97
CA ALA A 84 -0.55 -19.91 8.10
C ALA A 84 0.94 -20.15 8.37
N VAL A 85 1.83 -19.45 7.66
CA VAL A 85 3.28 -19.52 7.89
C VAL A 85 3.64 -19.07 9.30
N ILE A 86 3.16 -17.88 9.73
CA ILE A 86 3.46 -17.35 11.06
C ILE A 86 2.94 -18.27 12.16
N VAL A 87 1.72 -18.79 12.05
CA VAL A 87 1.14 -19.71 13.04
C VAL A 87 1.95 -21.00 13.14
N SER A 88 2.37 -21.56 11.99
CA SER A 88 3.21 -22.77 11.97
C SER A 88 4.56 -22.53 12.63
N GLU A 89 5.27 -21.47 12.26
CA GLU A 89 6.57 -21.12 12.83
C GLU A 89 6.48 -20.79 14.32
N TRP A 90 5.41 -20.11 14.75
CA TRP A 90 5.17 -19.78 16.15
C TRP A 90 4.95 -21.04 17.01
N LYS A 91 4.11 -21.98 16.55
CA LYS A 91 3.87 -23.25 17.24
C LYS A 91 5.15 -24.08 17.39
N ASN A 92 6.08 -23.94 16.44
CA ASN A 92 7.38 -24.58 16.47
C ASN A 92 8.43 -23.82 17.31
N GLY A 93 8.04 -22.73 18.00
CA GLY A 93 8.94 -21.93 18.83
C GLY A 93 10.04 -21.22 18.04
N ASN A 94 9.81 -20.90 16.77
CA ASN A 94 10.79 -20.22 15.93
C ASN A 94 11.07 -18.80 16.47
N ARG A 95 12.22 -18.64 17.13
CA ARG A 95 12.60 -17.39 17.81
C ARG A 95 12.71 -16.20 16.86
N GLU A 96 13.19 -16.41 15.64
CA GLU A 96 13.30 -15.34 14.65
C GLU A 96 11.92 -14.85 14.21
N THR A 97 10.95 -15.75 14.09
CA THR A 97 9.56 -15.38 13.73
C THR A 97 8.87 -14.65 14.88
N ILE A 98 9.04 -15.12 16.11
CA ILE A 98 8.50 -14.45 17.31
C ILE A 98 9.07 -13.03 17.40
N LYS A 99 10.39 -12.89 17.23
CA LYS A 99 11.08 -11.61 17.20
C LYS A 99 10.55 -10.71 16.09
N PHE A 100 10.45 -11.23 14.86
CA PHE A 100 9.93 -10.51 13.70
C PHE A 100 8.52 -9.94 13.93
N ILE A 101 7.59 -10.72 14.49
CA ILE A 101 6.23 -10.25 14.78
C ILE A 101 6.25 -9.17 15.87
N ASN A 102 7.00 -9.38 16.95
CA ASN A 102 7.07 -8.41 18.04
C ASN A 102 7.69 -7.07 17.61
N GLU A 103 8.74 -7.11 16.78
CA GLU A 103 9.36 -5.91 16.21
C GLU A 103 8.41 -5.18 15.24
N ALA A 104 7.67 -5.92 14.41
CA ALA A 104 6.64 -5.34 13.54
C ALA A 104 5.53 -4.66 14.36
N ILE A 105 5.05 -5.31 15.42
CA ILE A 105 4.03 -4.72 16.31
C ILE A 105 4.57 -3.45 16.97
N ALA A 106 5.80 -3.48 17.49
CA ALA A 106 6.41 -2.31 18.11
C ALA A 106 6.54 -1.13 17.12
N LEU A 107 6.97 -1.39 15.88
CA LEU A 107 7.04 -0.36 14.84
C LEU A 107 5.65 0.16 14.44
N SER A 108 4.65 -0.72 14.34
CA SER A 108 3.26 -0.35 14.08
C SER A 108 2.71 0.55 15.19
N ASP A 109 2.91 0.19 16.45
CA ASP A 109 2.46 0.99 17.58
C ASP A 109 3.16 2.35 17.63
N GLN A 110 4.48 2.38 17.40
CA GLN A 110 5.26 3.61 17.32
C GLN A 110 4.73 4.55 16.21
N THR A 111 4.48 4.02 15.02
CA THR A 111 4.00 4.82 13.88
C THR A 111 2.55 5.26 14.02
N ASN A 112 1.69 4.47 14.67
CA ASN A 112 0.30 4.85 14.95
C ASN A 112 0.18 5.94 16.04
N GLN A 113 1.17 6.07 16.93
CA GLN A 113 1.22 7.15 17.91
C GLN A 113 1.65 8.50 17.33
N MET A 114 2.23 8.52 16.11
CA MET A 114 2.64 9.75 15.45
C MET A 114 1.41 10.50 14.92
N LYS A 115 1.19 11.70 15.46
CA LYS A 115 0.01 12.53 15.09
C LYS A 115 0.12 13.13 13.69
N LYS A 116 1.35 13.36 13.20
CA LYS A 116 1.56 14.00 11.90
C LYS A 116 1.86 12.95 10.83
N TYR A 117 1.14 13.04 9.73
CA TYR A 117 1.34 12.19 8.56
C TYR A 117 2.78 12.24 8.03
N ALA A 118 3.36 13.45 7.94
CA ALA A 118 4.74 13.63 7.45
C ALA A 118 5.79 12.90 8.31
N GLU A 119 5.59 12.81 9.63
CA GLU A 119 6.50 12.09 10.52
C GLU A 119 6.44 10.57 10.26
N ARG A 120 5.23 10.03 10.01
CA ARG A 120 5.04 8.63 9.64
C ARG A 120 5.72 8.30 8.33
N GLU A 121 5.51 9.12 7.30
CA GLU A 121 6.13 8.88 5.98
C GLU A 121 7.65 8.96 6.03
N ALA A 122 8.23 9.87 6.81
CA ALA A 122 9.68 9.92 7.02
C ALA A 122 10.23 8.61 7.65
N VAL A 123 9.48 8.00 8.58
CA VAL A 123 9.84 6.68 9.13
C VAL A 123 9.73 5.59 8.07
N ARG A 124 8.70 5.63 7.21
CA ARG A 124 8.55 4.68 6.09
C ARG A 124 9.75 4.75 5.15
N GLU A 125 10.07 5.96 4.68
CA GLU A 125 11.18 6.21 3.75
C GLU A 125 12.52 5.72 4.30
N LYS A 126 12.76 5.90 5.61
CA LYS A 126 13.97 5.43 6.27
C LYS A 126 14.01 3.92 6.48
N THR A 127 12.87 3.31 6.78
CA THR A 127 12.78 1.89 7.15
C THR A 127 12.75 0.98 5.93
N LEU A 128 12.03 1.39 4.89
CA LEU A 128 11.76 0.57 3.71
C LEU A 128 13.04 0.01 3.03
N PRO A 129 14.14 0.77 2.84
CA PRO A 129 15.36 0.23 2.25
C PRO A 129 15.99 -0.93 3.05
N ALA A 130 15.94 -0.87 4.38
CA ALA A 130 16.48 -1.92 5.24
C ALA A 130 15.67 -3.21 5.10
N ILE A 131 14.33 -3.09 5.09
CA ILE A 131 13.41 -4.21 4.89
C ILE A 131 13.61 -4.83 3.50
N ILE A 132 13.74 -4.01 2.45
CA ILE A 132 14.02 -4.50 1.10
C ILE A 132 15.35 -5.26 1.06
N ASN A 133 16.39 -4.74 1.71
CA ASN A 133 17.69 -5.42 1.75
C ASN A 133 17.63 -6.74 2.52
N GLN A 134 16.89 -6.81 3.63
CA GLN A 134 16.66 -8.05 4.36
C GLN A 134 15.90 -9.08 3.51
N MET A 135 14.86 -8.66 2.80
CA MET A 135 14.12 -9.53 1.87
C MET A 135 15.02 -10.12 0.78
N LYS A 136 16.04 -9.39 0.32
CA LYS A 136 17.01 -9.87 -0.67
C LYS A 136 17.96 -10.93 -0.12
N THR A 137 18.27 -10.91 1.17
CA THR A 137 19.21 -11.86 1.78
C THR A 137 18.51 -13.13 2.29
N GLN A 138 17.20 -13.09 2.52
CA GLN A 138 16.41 -14.19 3.08
C GLN A 138 15.47 -14.82 2.03
N MET A 139 15.96 -15.09 0.83
CA MET A 139 15.13 -15.53 -0.30
C MET A 139 14.45 -16.90 -0.10
N SER A 140 14.99 -17.76 0.76
CA SER A 140 14.44 -19.09 1.05
C SER A 140 13.37 -19.09 2.16
N ASP A 141 13.20 -17.98 2.88
CA ASP A 141 12.24 -17.90 3.98
C ASP A 141 10.82 -17.68 3.43
N PRO A 142 9.84 -18.59 3.68
CA PRO A 142 8.50 -18.49 3.13
C PRO A 142 7.80 -17.16 3.42
N LYS A 143 7.94 -16.60 4.64
CA LYS A 143 7.31 -15.31 4.96
C LYS A 143 7.92 -14.17 4.14
N GLN A 144 9.24 -14.22 3.92
CA GLN A 144 9.94 -13.21 3.11
C GLN A 144 9.58 -13.33 1.62
N GLN A 145 9.31 -14.54 1.13
CA GLN A 145 8.80 -14.73 -0.24
C GLN A 145 7.44 -14.07 -0.41
N ILE A 146 6.52 -14.25 0.55
CA ILE A 146 5.20 -13.61 0.52
C ILE A 146 5.35 -12.07 0.51
N LEU A 147 6.17 -11.51 1.42
CA LEU A 147 6.41 -10.07 1.48
C LEU A 147 7.01 -9.52 0.18
N ARG A 148 7.96 -10.25 -0.41
CA ARG A 148 8.55 -9.90 -1.70
C ARG A 148 7.54 -9.90 -2.82
N ASP A 149 6.64 -10.88 -2.86
CA ASP A 149 5.62 -10.97 -3.90
C ASP A 149 4.67 -9.77 -3.82
N VAL A 150 4.26 -9.38 -2.60
CA VAL A 150 3.46 -8.17 -2.37
C VAL A 150 4.23 -6.93 -2.85
N TYR A 151 5.48 -6.77 -2.41
CA TYR A 151 6.32 -5.63 -2.78
C TYR A 151 6.55 -5.54 -4.30
N ARG A 152 6.84 -6.66 -4.97
CA ARG A 152 7.06 -6.73 -6.43
C ARG A 152 5.79 -6.43 -7.21
N ARG A 153 4.62 -6.82 -6.71
CA ARG A 153 3.33 -6.51 -7.36
C ARG A 153 3.06 -5.01 -7.39
N ALA A 154 3.37 -4.31 -6.31
CA ALA A 154 3.21 -2.86 -6.23
C ALA A 154 4.28 -2.11 -7.02
N ASN A 155 5.53 -2.54 -6.94
CA ASN A 155 6.67 -1.78 -7.45
C ASN A 155 7.19 -2.27 -8.82
N GLY A 156 6.63 -3.37 -9.34
CA GLY A 156 7.05 -4.04 -10.58
C GLY A 156 8.15 -5.07 -10.36
N ALA A 157 8.31 -5.99 -11.32
CA ALA A 157 9.24 -7.12 -11.20
C ALA A 157 10.73 -6.72 -11.03
N ASN A 158 11.11 -5.49 -11.41
CA ASN A 158 12.47 -4.96 -11.41
C ASN A 158 12.81 -4.11 -10.16
N SER A 159 11.87 -3.89 -9.24
CA SER A 159 12.06 -3.01 -8.07
C SER A 159 13.09 -3.48 -7.03
N LEU A 160 13.68 -4.65 -7.25
CA LEU A 160 14.75 -5.21 -6.40
C LEU A 160 16.16 -4.96 -6.99
N GLY A 161 16.30 -4.25 -8.11
CA GLY A 161 17.62 -3.81 -8.61
C GLY A 161 17.64 -2.96 -9.89
N THR A 162 18.22 -1.75 -9.73
CA THR A 162 18.97 -0.84 -10.65
C THR A 162 18.38 0.58 -10.66
N ILE A 163 19.13 1.52 -10.06
CA ILE A 163 18.81 2.95 -9.95
C ILE A 163 19.56 3.70 -11.07
N ALA A 164 18.80 4.37 -11.94
CA ALA A 164 19.21 5.56 -12.71
C ALA A 164 17.94 6.25 -13.20
N ALA A 165 17.63 7.41 -12.62
CA ALA A 165 16.42 8.18 -12.90
C ALA A 165 16.59 8.97 -14.21
N GLU A 166 16.09 8.40 -15.29
CA GLU A 166 15.53 9.15 -16.42
C GLU A 166 14.03 8.86 -16.43
N THR A 167 13.20 9.85 -16.75
CA THR A 167 11.75 9.66 -16.92
C THR A 167 11.52 8.77 -18.15
N LYS A 168 11.61 7.46 -17.95
CA LYS A 168 11.53 6.47 -19.00
C LYS A 168 10.05 6.15 -19.22
N VAL A 169 9.56 6.45 -20.42
CA VAL A 169 8.30 5.88 -20.89
C VAL A 169 8.48 4.37 -20.84
N LEU A 170 7.78 3.70 -19.92
CA LEU A 170 7.99 2.28 -19.71
C LEU A 170 7.46 1.50 -20.91
N LYS A 171 6.25 1.84 -21.38
CA LYS A 171 5.62 1.31 -22.60
C LYS A 171 4.53 2.27 -23.12
N THR A 172 4.38 2.33 -24.44
CA THR A 172 3.17 2.84 -25.11
C THR A 172 2.36 1.64 -25.57
N GLY A 173 1.17 1.43 -25.01
CA GLY A 173 0.45 0.17 -25.15
C GLY A 173 1.14 -0.96 -24.35
N GLY A 174 0.51 -1.36 -23.25
CA GLY A 174 0.99 -2.42 -22.36
C GLY A 174 0.10 -3.66 -22.41
N ALA A 175 0.53 -4.73 -21.75
CA ALA A 175 -0.35 -5.89 -21.58
C ALA A 175 -1.50 -5.51 -20.64
N LEU A 176 -2.68 -6.11 -20.82
CA LEU A 176 -3.87 -5.86 -19.98
C LEU A 176 -3.56 -5.86 -18.47
N LYS A 177 -2.69 -6.77 -18.03
CA LYS A 177 -2.23 -6.89 -16.64
C LYS A 177 -1.58 -5.62 -16.07
N ASP A 178 -1.00 -4.77 -16.93
CA ASP A 178 -0.32 -3.55 -16.52
C ASP A 178 -1.35 -2.44 -16.24
N LEU A 179 -2.51 -2.48 -16.90
CA LEU A 179 -3.62 -1.54 -16.70
C LEU A 179 -4.50 -1.89 -15.50
N VAL A 180 -4.64 -3.19 -15.19
CA VAL A 180 -5.46 -3.68 -14.07
C VAL A 180 -4.94 -3.12 -12.73
N GLY A 181 -5.86 -2.55 -11.95
CA GLY A 181 -5.59 -1.93 -10.66
C GLY A 181 -6.34 -0.61 -10.47
N ASP A 182 -6.03 0.01 -9.35
CA ASP A 182 -6.59 1.30 -8.95
C ASP A 182 -5.60 2.42 -9.28
N TRP A 183 -6.11 3.50 -9.86
CA TRP A 183 -5.34 4.64 -10.35
C TRP A 183 -6.00 5.93 -9.89
N MET A 184 -5.30 6.74 -9.11
CA MET A 184 -5.82 7.90 -8.43
C MET A 184 -5.08 9.18 -8.81
N LEU A 185 -5.84 10.24 -9.04
CA LEU A 185 -5.35 11.60 -9.21
C LEU A 185 -5.99 12.45 -8.12
N GLN A 186 -5.16 13.13 -7.33
CA GLN A 186 -5.62 14.12 -6.37
C GLN A 186 -5.07 15.49 -6.78
N THR A 187 -5.94 16.50 -6.79
CA THR A 187 -5.58 17.88 -7.08
C THR A 187 -6.17 18.80 -6.00
N GLY A 188 -5.56 19.98 -5.84
CA GLY A 188 -5.95 20.96 -4.83
C GLY A 188 -5.32 20.74 -3.46
N THR A 189 -5.70 21.55 -2.48
CA THR A 189 -5.08 21.62 -1.15
C THR A 189 -6.14 21.55 -0.05
N PRO A 190 -6.03 20.61 0.92
CA PRO A 190 -6.86 20.60 2.11
C PRO A 190 -6.44 21.68 3.15
N PRO A 191 -7.36 22.21 4.00
CA PRO A 191 -8.82 22.19 3.85
C PRO A 191 -9.24 23.24 2.81
N GLY A 192 -9.94 22.83 1.76
CA GLY A 192 -10.29 23.75 0.67
C GLY A 192 -10.79 23.03 -0.57
N ASN A 193 -10.49 23.62 -1.72
CA ASN A 193 -10.84 23.05 -3.01
C ASN A 193 -9.92 21.86 -3.29
N MET A 194 -10.48 20.66 -3.24
CA MET A 194 -9.78 19.41 -3.51
C MET A 194 -10.62 18.56 -4.46
N ALA A 195 -9.96 17.86 -5.39
CA ALA A 195 -10.60 16.86 -6.23
C ALA A 195 -9.79 15.58 -6.16
N THR A 196 -10.47 14.45 -6.00
CA THR A 196 -9.90 13.11 -6.13
C THR A 196 -10.65 12.38 -7.23
N ALA A 197 -9.94 11.98 -8.28
CA ALA A 197 -10.45 11.13 -9.34
C ALA A 197 -9.76 9.77 -9.24
N LYS A 198 -10.51 8.68 -9.42
CA LYS A 198 -10.00 7.31 -9.38
C LYS A 198 -10.56 6.50 -10.54
N PHE A 199 -9.71 5.77 -11.22
CA PHE A 199 -10.07 4.67 -12.11
C PHE A 199 -9.74 3.34 -11.45
N SER A 200 -10.61 2.36 -11.62
CA SER A 200 -10.40 0.97 -11.20
C SER A 200 -10.64 0.07 -12.40
N PHE A 201 -9.57 -0.57 -12.89
CA PHE A 201 -9.64 -1.56 -13.98
C PHE A 201 -9.53 -2.95 -13.38
N LEU A 202 -10.58 -3.76 -13.53
CA LEU A 202 -10.63 -5.12 -12.99
C LEU A 202 -10.20 -6.14 -14.04
N ALA A 203 -9.60 -7.25 -13.59
CA ALA A 203 -9.10 -8.30 -14.48
C ALA A 203 -10.20 -8.96 -15.33
N ASN A 204 -11.46 -8.86 -14.92
CA ASN A 204 -12.63 -9.38 -15.64
C ASN A 204 -13.18 -8.42 -16.70
N GLY A 205 -12.46 -7.35 -17.06
CA GLY A 205 -12.88 -6.38 -18.07
C GLY A 205 -13.87 -5.32 -17.57
N ARG A 206 -14.15 -5.25 -16.27
CA ARG A 206 -14.97 -4.18 -15.68
C ARG A 206 -14.12 -2.94 -15.36
N ALA A 207 -14.71 -1.78 -15.57
CA ALA A 207 -14.12 -0.48 -15.21
C ALA A 207 -15.06 0.30 -14.27
N GLN A 208 -14.46 0.98 -13.31
CA GLN A 208 -15.15 1.98 -12.48
C GLN A 208 -14.35 3.28 -12.49
N PHE A 209 -15.06 4.40 -12.57
CA PHE A 209 -14.51 5.72 -12.34
C PHE A 209 -15.26 6.37 -11.18
N SER A 210 -14.53 6.98 -10.25
CA SER A 210 -15.12 7.80 -9.20
C SER A 210 -14.43 9.15 -9.11
N LEU A 211 -15.19 10.21 -8.98
CA LEU A 211 -14.73 11.56 -8.73
C LEU A 211 -15.35 12.06 -7.42
N LEU A 212 -14.54 12.67 -6.57
CA LEU A 212 -14.96 13.41 -5.39
C LEU A 212 -14.35 14.80 -5.48
N LYS A 213 -15.16 15.83 -5.64
CA LYS A 213 -14.73 17.24 -5.53
C LYS A 213 -15.33 17.82 -4.28
N THR A 214 -14.49 18.42 -3.44
CA THR A 214 -14.91 19.21 -2.30
C THR A 214 -14.51 20.65 -2.54
N SER A 215 -15.43 21.57 -2.29
CA SER A 215 -15.12 23.00 -2.24
C SER A 215 -15.63 23.57 -0.93
N GLN A 216 -14.90 24.56 -0.42
CA GLN A 216 -15.28 25.26 0.80
C GLN A 216 -15.35 26.75 0.50
N LYS A 217 -16.47 27.39 0.83
CA LYS A 217 -16.66 28.84 0.71
C LYS A 217 -17.30 29.35 1.99
N ALA A 218 -16.56 30.21 2.71
CA ALA A 218 -16.92 30.64 4.06
C ALA A 218 -17.22 29.43 4.97
N ASN A 219 -18.38 29.40 5.64
CA ASN A 219 -18.80 28.33 6.53
C ASN A 219 -19.55 27.19 5.82
N CYS A 220 -19.51 27.15 4.48
CA CYS A 220 -20.20 26.14 3.70
C CYS A 220 -19.23 25.24 2.95
N PHE A 221 -19.60 23.96 2.85
CA PHE A 221 -18.96 23.00 1.99
C PHE A 221 -19.92 22.54 0.90
N ALA A 222 -19.38 22.33 -0.29
CA ALA A 222 -20.06 21.62 -1.35
C ALA A 222 -19.23 20.39 -1.72
N THR A 223 -19.91 19.28 -1.97
CA THR A 223 -19.30 18.02 -2.39
C THR A 223 -20.00 17.54 -3.64
N GLU A 224 -19.24 17.28 -4.69
CA GLU A 224 -19.71 16.62 -5.90
C GLU A 224 -19.06 15.24 -5.96
N THR A 225 -19.87 14.19 -5.95
CA THR A 225 -19.45 12.83 -6.27
C THR A 225 -19.96 12.45 -7.64
N ALA A 226 -19.13 11.80 -8.45
CA ALA A 226 -19.57 11.16 -9.68
C ALA A 226 -19.02 9.73 -9.70
N ILE A 227 -19.87 8.76 -10.04
CA ILE A 227 -19.50 7.35 -10.17
C ILE A 227 -19.96 6.91 -11.57
N LYS A 228 -19.05 6.28 -12.30
CA LYS A 228 -19.33 5.63 -13.58
C LYS A 228 -18.88 4.18 -13.49
N GLU A 229 -19.70 3.27 -13.97
CA GLU A 229 -19.41 1.83 -13.98
C GLU A 229 -19.73 1.25 -15.34
N GLY A 230 -18.92 0.30 -15.77
CA GLY A 230 -19.08 -0.33 -17.07
C GLY A 230 -17.98 -1.34 -17.38
N THR A 231 -17.68 -1.46 -18.66
CA THR A 231 -16.64 -2.36 -19.17
C THR A 231 -15.55 -1.61 -19.90
N PHE A 232 -14.42 -2.26 -20.10
CA PHE A 232 -13.35 -1.73 -20.93
C PHE A 232 -12.77 -2.78 -21.86
N ALA A 233 -12.30 -2.32 -23.01
CA ALA A 233 -11.50 -3.09 -23.95
C ALA A 233 -10.19 -2.36 -24.21
N VAL A 234 -9.11 -3.10 -24.44
CA VAL A 234 -7.79 -2.56 -24.76
C VAL A 234 -7.39 -3.07 -26.15
N ASP A 235 -7.00 -2.15 -27.01
CA ASP A 235 -6.43 -2.41 -28.33
C ASP A 235 -5.09 -1.70 -28.42
N ASP A 236 -4.00 -2.46 -28.25
CA ASP A 236 -2.62 -1.97 -28.15
C ASP A 236 -2.49 -0.69 -27.31
N ALA A 237 -2.45 0.46 -27.98
CA ALA A 237 -2.24 1.78 -27.37
C ALA A 237 -3.53 2.49 -26.93
N ARG A 238 -4.71 1.87 -27.12
CA ARG A 238 -6.01 2.45 -26.84
C ARG A 238 -6.77 1.67 -25.78
N VAL A 239 -7.48 2.39 -24.92
CA VAL A 239 -8.48 1.84 -24.01
C VAL A 239 -9.82 2.46 -24.35
N ALA A 240 -10.80 1.61 -24.65
CA ALA A 240 -12.20 1.98 -24.85
C ALA A 240 -12.98 1.64 -23.59
N LEU A 241 -13.69 2.62 -23.03
CA LEU A 241 -14.57 2.52 -21.88
C LEU A 241 -16.01 2.62 -22.37
N ASP A 242 -16.85 1.69 -21.93
CA ASP A 242 -18.29 1.70 -22.14
C ASP A 242 -18.96 1.75 -20.78
N PHE A 243 -19.30 2.96 -20.32
CA PHE A 243 -19.93 3.19 -19.03
C PHE A 243 -21.45 3.17 -19.16
N SER A 244 -22.10 2.18 -18.55
CA SER A 244 -23.55 1.99 -18.62
C SER A 244 -24.29 2.47 -17.37
N ASN A 245 -23.61 2.62 -16.23
CA ASN A 245 -24.20 3.11 -14.98
C ASN A 245 -23.47 4.37 -14.50
N ASN A 246 -24.08 5.54 -14.77
CA ASN A 246 -23.49 6.84 -14.49
C ASN A 246 -24.36 7.59 -13.47
N LYS A 247 -23.78 7.94 -12.32
CA LYS A 247 -24.45 8.67 -11.23
C LYS A 247 -23.62 9.86 -10.81
N LYS A 248 -24.26 10.98 -10.52
CA LYS A 248 -23.65 12.14 -9.87
C LYS A 248 -24.50 12.56 -8.70
N GLN A 249 -23.86 12.87 -7.59
CA GLN A 249 -24.51 13.47 -6.45
C GLN A 249 -23.79 14.76 -6.08
N PHE A 250 -24.58 15.78 -5.78
CA PHE A 250 -24.11 17.07 -5.31
C PHE A 250 -24.72 17.32 -3.93
N ILE A 251 -23.89 17.67 -2.96
CA ILE A 251 -24.27 18.00 -1.59
C ILE A 251 -23.79 19.42 -1.32
N ASN A 252 -24.68 20.32 -0.93
CA ASN A 252 -24.35 21.70 -0.57
C ASN A 252 -24.88 22.02 0.82
N SER A 253 -23.99 22.27 1.78
CA SER A 253 -24.37 22.55 3.16
C SER A 253 -25.02 23.93 3.35
N CYS A 254 -24.93 24.81 2.36
CA CYS A 254 -25.46 26.18 2.38
C CYS A 254 -26.94 26.26 1.99
N GLN A 255 -27.54 25.17 1.49
CA GLN A 255 -28.90 25.16 0.98
C GLN A 255 -29.76 24.13 1.72
N PRO A 256 -30.95 24.50 2.23
CA PRO A 256 -31.92 23.50 2.65
C PRO A 256 -32.28 22.63 1.44
N ASN A 257 -32.24 21.30 1.62
CA ASN A 257 -32.34 20.31 0.53
C ASN A 257 -31.20 20.37 -0.50
N GLY A 258 -29.99 20.77 -0.09
CA GLY A 258 -28.82 20.85 -0.97
C GLY A 258 -28.28 19.52 -1.49
N VAL A 259 -29.00 18.41 -1.35
CA VAL A 259 -28.62 17.10 -1.90
C VAL A 259 -29.37 16.85 -3.21
N LYS A 260 -28.65 16.80 -4.32
CA LYS A 260 -29.19 16.47 -5.64
C LYS A 260 -28.51 15.22 -6.16
N THR A 261 -29.28 14.26 -6.69
CA THR A 261 -28.74 13.07 -7.36
C THR A 261 -29.27 13.02 -8.79
N GLU A 262 -28.37 12.80 -9.74
CA GLU A 262 -28.66 12.71 -11.18
C GLU A 262 -28.09 11.41 -11.73
N THR A 263 -28.82 10.81 -12.66
CA THR A 263 -28.34 9.67 -13.48
C THR A 263 -28.11 10.16 -14.89
N PHE A 264 -27.06 9.66 -15.54
CA PHE A 264 -26.72 10.03 -16.91
C PHE A 264 -26.87 8.82 -17.84
N PRO A 265 -27.13 9.06 -19.14
CA PRO A 265 -27.14 7.98 -20.13
C PRO A 265 -25.77 7.30 -20.21
N ALA A 266 -25.74 6.14 -20.86
CA ALA A 266 -24.50 5.43 -21.15
C ALA A 266 -23.53 6.32 -21.94
N GLU A 267 -22.24 6.15 -21.69
CA GLU A 267 -21.18 6.98 -22.26
C GLU A 267 -20.01 6.11 -22.73
N ASN A 268 -19.63 6.31 -23.99
CA ASN A 268 -18.46 5.66 -24.58
C ASN A 268 -17.30 6.66 -24.63
N GLN A 269 -16.13 6.25 -24.12
CA GLN A 269 -14.92 7.06 -24.13
C GLN A 269 -13.74 6.24 -24.63
N THR A 270 -12.92 6.82 -25.49
CA THR A 270 -11.67 6.19 -25.95
C THR A 270 -10.50 7.08 -25.59
N PHE A 271 -9.48 6.47 -24.99
CA PHE A 271 -8.22 7.13 -24.64
C PHE A 271 -7.07 6.39 -25.31
N THR A 272 -6.04 7.12 -25.71
CA THR A 272 -4.71 6.50 -25.79
C THR A 272 -4.13 6.45 -24.38
N TRP A 273 -3.36 5.41 -24.07
CA TRP A 273 -2.85 5.21 -22.72
C TRP A 273 -1.37 4.83 -22.70
N GLN A 274 -0.71 5.26 -21.63
CA GLN A 274 0.70 4.98 -21.38
C GLN A 274 0.92 4.77 -19.88
N ILE A 275 1.82 3.86 -19.52
CA ILE A 275 2.33 3.77 -18.15
C ILE A 275 3.72 4.38 -18.11
N LYS A 276 3.91 5.32 -17.18
CA LYS A 276 5.17 6.03 -16.95
C LYS A 276 5.58 5.88 -15.50
N ARG A 277 6.86 6.11 -15.22
CA ARG A 277 7.31 6.47 -13.88
C ARG A 277 7.60 7.95 -13.86
N ASP A 278 7.16 8.64 -12.82
CA ASP A 278 7.59 10.02 -12.59
C ASP A 278 9.01 10.07 -12.02
N ALA A 279 9.51 11.29 -11.77
CA ALA A 279 10.85 11.50 -11.22
C ALA A 279 11.06 10.85 -9.83
N GLN A 280 9.98 10.48 -9.15
CA GLN A 280 9.96 9.81 -7.86
C GLN A 280 9.78 8.29 -8.01
N GLU A 281 9.94 7.75 -9.23
CA GLU A 281 9.74 6.33 -9.57
C GLU A 281 8.30 5.81 -9.32
N ILE A 282 7.33 6.72 -9.11
CA ILE A 282 5.93 6.37 -8.89
C ILE A 282 5.31 5.99 -10.23
N ILE A 283 4.65 4.83 -10.26
CA ILE A 283 3.95 4.35 -11.46
C ILE A 283 2.69 5.18 -11.69
N GLN A 284 2.56 5.71 -12.90
CA GLN A 284 1.44 6.52 -13.34
C GLN A 284 0.81 5.94 -14.61
N LEU A 285 -0.53 5.88 -14.64
CA LEU A 285 -1.33 5.67 -15.84
C LEU A 285 -1.69 7.03 -16.43
N CYS A 286 -1.18 7.34 -17.61
CA CYS A 286 -1.53 8.53 -18.36
C CYS A 286 -2.57 8.18 -19.43
N LEU A 287 -3.73 8.83 -19.37
CA LEU A 287 -4.80 8.72 -20.36
C LEU A 287 -4.86 10.02 -21.17
N THR A 288 -4.81 9.90 -22.49
CA THR A 288 -4.89 11.01 -23.43
C THR A 288 -6.20 10.92 -24.21
N GLY A 289 -7.04 11.94 -24.06
CA GLY A 289 -8.33 12.01 -24.75
C GLY A 289 -8.20 12.39 -26.23
N ALA A 290 -9.33 12.36 -26.95
CA ALA A 290 -9.39 12.75 -28.37
C ALA A 290 -8.93 14.19 -28.64
N ASN A 291 -9.03 15.08 -27.66
CA ASN A 291 -8.54 16.46 -27.72
C ASN A 291 -7.02 16.60 -27.49
N GLY A 292 -6.29 15.48 -27.31
CA GLY A 292 -4.86 15.47 -27.01
C GLY A 292 -4.50 15.82 -25.56
N ALA A 293 -5.48 16.19 -24.72
CA ALA A 293 -5.23 16.46 -23.31
C ALA A 293 -4.88 15.16 -22.58
N THR A 294 -3.76 15.18 -21.86
CA THR A 294 -3.25 14.02 -21.12
C THR A 294 -3.40 14.23 -19.62
N THR A 295 -3.97 13.24 -18.93
CA THR A 295 -4.11 13.22 -17.47
C THR A 295 -3.44 11.97 -16.91
N CYS A 296 -2.57 12.13 -15.92
CA CYS A 296 -1.84 11.01 -15.31
C CYS A 296 -2.36 10.73 -13.89
N TYR A 297 -2.64 9.45 -13.63
CA TYR A 297 -3.16 8.92 -12.38
C TYR A 297 -2.09 8.04 -11.74
N ARG A 298 -1.80 8.24 -10.45
CA ARG A 298 -0.85 7.41 -9.70
C ARG A 298 -1.49 6.08 -9.33
N LYS A 299 -0.74 5.00 -9.35
CA LYS A 299 -1.25 3.72 -8.84
C LYS A 299 -1.62 3.85 -7.36
N ALA A 300 -2.85 3.51 -6.98
CA ALA A 300 -3.25 3.45 -5.58
C ALA A 300 -2.63 2.19 -4.95
N GLY A 301 -2.02 2.36 -3.78
CA GLY A 301 -1.40 1.28 -3.00
C GLY A 301 -2.41 0.38 -2.30
#